data_AF-A0A970BFV0-F1
#
_entry.id   AF-A0A970BFV0-F1
#
_cell.length_a   1.000
_cell.length_b   1.000
_cell.length_c   1.000
_cell.angle_alpha   90.00
_cell.angle_beta   90.00
_cell.angle_gamma   90.00
#
_symmetry.space_group_name_H-M   'P 1'
#
loop_
_entity.id
_entity.type
_entity.pdbx_description
1 polymer ?
#
loop_
_entity_poly.entity_id
_entity_poly.type
_entity_poly.pdbx_seq_one_letter_code
_entity_poly.pdbx_strand_id
1 'polypeptide(L)'
;FTVDPTDAKDFDDAISYKKLKNGNVEIGIHIADVTHYVKPGSLIEQEAQERATSVYLVDRVVPMLPERLSNNICSLQENKDKLCFSAVYEINKNAKVIDEWYGKTIIKSKKRFDYIQIQEIIESGEGEFAKEILEIHEITTKLRNERFERGAFNFESTEVKFNLDENGKPINVYFVNANESNFLIEELMLLANRKVAYLLSKSGQKSVYRIHDEPNPEKIGNFFGFIKQFGYSVDIENITNLSQSLNKLIHEISGKPEQNMIESLAIKTMAKAEYNTDNIGHYGLAFTHYTHFTSPIRRYPDIMVHRLLERYLTKSKEIDEINYEWQCKHSSDMENKATQAERASIKYKQAEFLSDKIGEIYDGVISGVTSWGFFVEIVENKCEGLVHINTLLDDFYFFDEDNHCIIGKTTKRKFVLGDKVKIEIVKVNISKKQIDMELA
;
A
#
# COMPACT_ATOMS: atom_id res chain seq x y z
N PHE A 1 5.17 1.41 22.30
CA PHE A 1 3.75 1.65 21.98
C PHE A 1 3.45 0.99 20.65
N THR A 2 2.18 0.76 20.32
CA THR A 2 1.76 0.37 18.96
C THR A 2 1.00 1.53 18.32
N VAL A 3 0.95 1.59 17.00
CA VAL A 3 0.21 2.61 16.24
C VAL A 3 -0.50 1.91 15.09
N ASP A 4 -1.83 1.88 15.14
CA ASP A 4 -2.65 1.11 14.20
C ASP A 4 -3.95 1.86 13.89
N PRO A 5 -4.70 1.49 12.83
CA PRO A 5 -6.05 2.01 12.65
C PRO A 5 -6.94 1.76 13.88
N THR A 6 -7.87 2.68 14.16
CA THR A 6 -8.72 2.62 15.36
C THR A 6 -9.48 1.29 15.48
N ASP A 7 -9.89 0.70 14.34
CA ASP A 7 -10.63 -0.56 14.20
C ASP A 7 -9.75 -1.83 14.18
N ALA A 8 -8.42 -1.70 14.08
CA ALA A 8 -7.50 -2.83 14.06
C ALA A 8 -7.47 -3.61 15.38
N LYS A 9 -7.27 -4.92 15.29
CA LYS A 9 -7.21 -5.83 16.46
C LYS A 9 -5.93 -6.67 16.50
N ASP A 10 -5.25 -6.76 15.37
CA ASP A 10 -4.06 -7.53 15.06
C ASP A 10 -2.83 -6.60 14.95
N PHE A 11 -2.26 -6.23 16.10
CA PHE A 11 -1.10 -5.33 16.14
C PHE A 11 0.19 -6.15 15.92
N ASP A 12 0.73 -6.06 14.71
CA ASP A 12 1.93 -6.78 14.28
C ASP A 12 3.21 -6.18 14.87
N ASP A 13 3.27 -4.86 14.98
CA ASP A 13 4.49 -4.12 15.31
C ASP A 13 4.32 -3.17 16.51
N ALA A 14 5.42 -2.97 17.23
CA ALA A 14 5.52 -2.05 18.34
C ALA A 14 6.85 -1.31 18.30
N ILE A 15 6.82 -0.03 18.70
CA ILE A 15 7.98 0.85 18.73
C ILE A 15 8.42 1.09 20.17
N SER A 16 9.73 1.01 20.42
CA SER A 16 10.36 1.48 21.65
C SER A 16 11.38 2.57 21.34
N TYR A 17 11.62 3.43 22.32
CA TYR A 17 12.54 4.55 22.22
C TYR A 17 13.32 4.70 23.52
N LYS A 18 14.60 5.05 23.38
CA LYS A 18 15.47 5.39 24.51
C LYS A 18 16.58 6.34 24.07
N LYS A 19 16.74 7.45 24.79
CA LYS A 19 17.89 8.36 24.60
C LYS A 19 19.14 7.77 25.25
N LEU A 20 20.24 7.73 24.51
CA LEU A 20 21.53 7.19 24.97
C LEU A 20 22.43 8.30 25.54
N LYS A 21 23.39 7.90 26.38
CA LYS A 21 24.32 8.84 27.05
C LYS A 21 25.22 9.61 26.09
N ASN A 22 25.49 9.05 24.91
CA ASN A 22 26.29 9.67 23.85
C ASN A 22 25.49 10.69 23.00
N GLY A 23 24.20 10.86 23.28
CA GLY A 23 23.31 11.76 22.54
C GLY A 23 22.62 11.12 21.33
N ASN A 24 22.95 9.88 20.98
CA ASN A 24 22.18 9.09 20.01
C ASN A 24 20.88 8.58 20.65
N VAL A 25 20.01 8.02 19.82
CA VAL A 25 18.78 7.37 20.27
C VAL A 25 18.80 5.89 19.89
N GLU A 26 18.20 5.06 20.73
CA GLU A 26 17.93 3.65 20.45
C GLU A 26 16.44 3.54 20.10
N ILE A 27 16.14 3.06 18.90
CA ILE A 27 14.78 2.79 18.42
C ILE A 27 14.64 1.30 18.21
N GLY A 28 13.71 0.68 18.94
CA GLY A 28 13.35 -0.73 18.76
C GLY A 28 12.09 -0.88 17.93
N ILE A 29 12.15 -1.72 16.91
CA ILE A 29 11.02 -2.19 16.12
C ILE A 29 10.79 -3.65 16.48
N HIS A 30 9.68 -3.91 17.16
CA HIS A 30 9.37 -5.21 17.74
C HIS A 30 8.18 -5.81 17.01
N ILE A 31 8.40 -6.93 16.32
CA ILE A 31 7.38 -7.60 15.51
C ILE A 31 6.87 -8.81 16.26
N ALA A 32 5.58 -9.11 16.24
CA ALA A 32 4.99 -10.29 16.87
C ALA A 32 5.74 -11.58 16.45
N ASP A 33 6.19 -12.39 17.42
CA ASP A 33 6.86 -13.66 17.16
C ASP A 33 5.84 -14.76 16.82
N VAL A 34 5.26 -14.67 15.63
CA VAL A 34 4.29 -15.65 15.14
C VAL A 34 4.92 -17.04 14.99
N THR A 35 6.20 -17.10 14.62
CA THR A 35 6.95 -18.38 14.47
C THR A 35 7.12 -19.14 15.78
N HIS A 36 7.00 -18.46 16.92
CA HIS A 36 6.90 -19.11 18.22
C HIS A 36 5.69 -20.04 18.31
N TYR A 37 4.55 -19.61 17.76
CA TYR A 37 3.27 -20.32 17.87
C TYR A 37 2.95 -21.18 16.65
N VAL A 38 3.35 -20.73 15.45
CA VAL A 38 3.10 -21.42 14.18
C VAL A 38 4.33 -22.23 13.79
N LYS A 39 4.32 -23.52 14.11
CA LYS A 39 5.45 -24.43 13.89
C LYS A 39 5.42 -25.07 12.50
N PRO A 40 6.59 -25.28 11.86
CA PRO A 40 6.68 -26.03 10.60
C PRO A 40 5.95 -27.37 10.69
N GLY A 41 5.18 -27.71 9.66
CA GLY A 41 4.42 -28.97 9.59
C GLY A 41 3.14 -29.05 10.43
N SER A 42 2.81 -28.02 11.22
CA SER A 42 1.55 -27.96 11.96
C SER A 42 0.34 -27.69 11.04
N LEU A 43 -0.87 -28.03 11.48
CA LEU A 43 -2.10 -27.70 10.73
C LEU A 43 -2.27 -26.19 10.52
N ILE A 44 -1.87 -25.39 11.52
CA ILE A 44 -1.96 -23.92 11.45
C ILE A 44 -0.99 -23.40 10.39
N GLU A 45 0.20 -24.00 10.28
CA GLU A 45 1.17 -23.66 9.24
C GLU A 45 0.67 -24.00 7.84
N GLN A 46 0.07 -25.19 7.66
CA GLN A 46 -0.50 -25.60 6.38
C GLN A 46 -1.59 -24.62 5.92
N GLU A 47 -2.50 -24.25 6.83
CA GLU A 47 -3.55 -23.26 6.55
C GLU A 47 -2.98 -21.87 6.26
N ALA A 48 -1.98 -21.42 7.03
CA ALA A 48 -1.34 -20.13 6.82
C ALA A 48 -0.61 -20.06 5.47
N GLN A 49 0.06 -21.15 5.07
CA GLN A 49 0.70 -21.30 3.77
C GLN A 49 -0.33 -21.31 2.64
N GLU A 50 -1.44 -22.04 2.81
CA GLU A 50 -2.53 -22.10 1.82
C GLU A 50 -3.16 -20.73 1.60
N ARG A 51 -3.49 -20.00 2.67
CA ARG A 51 -4.05 -18.64 2.58
C ARG A 51 -3.02 -17.60 2.11
N ALA A 52 -1.78 -17.73 2.56
CA ALA A 52 -0.62 -16.85 2.35
C ALA A 52 -0.76 -15.39 2.82
N THR A 53 -1.97 -14.83 2.85
CA THR A 53 -2.27 -13.46 3.27
C THR A 53 -3.67 -13.36 3.88
N SER A 54 -3.86 -12.39 4.78
CA SER A 54 -5.20 -11.93 5.16
C SER A 54 -5.85 -11.17 4.01
N VAL A 55 -7.19 -11.16 3.95
CA VAL A 55 -7.99 -10.41 2.97
C VAL A 55 -8.89 -9.42 3.70
N TYR A 56 -8.80 -8.13 3.38
CA TYR A 56 -9.52 -7.05 4.04
C TYR A 56 -10.68 -6.54 3.19
N LEU A 57 -11.84 -7.20 3.29
CA LEU A 57 -13.07 -6.75 2.63
C LEU A 57 -13.64 -5.54 3.37
N VAL A 58 -14.55 -4.80 2.70
CA VAL A 58 -15.15 -3.60 3.29
C VAL A 58 -15.92 -3.91 4.58
N ASP A 59 -16.54 -5.09 4.67
CA ASP A 59 -17.40 -5.48 5.79
C ASP A 59 -16.76 -6.47 6.78
N ARG A 60 -15.63 -7.09 6.42
CA ARG A 60 -14.97 -8.11 7.26
C ARG A 60 -13.52 -8.38 6.85
N VAL A 61 -12.78 -9.00 7.75
CA VAL A 61 -11.45 -9.55 7.48
C VAL A 61 -11.55 -11.07 7.37
N VAL A 62 -10.91 -11.66 6.36
CA VAL A 62 -10.64 -13.09 6.29
C VAL A 62 -9.18 -13.28 6.71
N PRO A 63 -8.88 -13.62 7.98
CA PRO A 63 -7.52 -13.58 8.47
C PRO A 63 -6.71 -14.79 7.98
N MET A 64 -5.41 -14.61 7.78
CA MET A 64 -4.48 -15.70 7.46
C MET A 64 -4.39 -16.71 8.62
N LEU A 65 -4.38 -16.19 9.85
CA LEU A 65 -4.30 -16.99 11.07
C LEU A 65 -5.65 -16.96 11.81
N PRO A 66 -5.96 -18.00 12.61
CA PRO A 66 -7.14 -17.96 13.48
C PRO A 66 -7.12 -16.74 14.40
N GLU A 67 -8.29 -16.11 14.63
CA GLU A 67 -8.42 -14.88 15.44
C GLU A 67 -7.85 -15.01 16.86
N ARG A 68 -7.90 -16.22 17.43
CA ARG A 68 -7.30 -16.50 18.74
C ARG A 68 -5.77 -16.34 18.73
N LEU A 69 -5.12 -16.58 17.60
CA LEU A 69 -3.71 -16.29 17.41
C LEU A 69 -3.51 -14.83 17.00
N SER A 70 -4.15 -14.38 15.91
CA SER A 70 -3.90 -13.04 15.37
C SER A 70 -4.27 -11.92 16.34
N ASN A 71 -5.49 -11.91 16.86
CA ASN A 71 -6.05 -10.77 17.62
C ASN A 71 -5.70 -10.83 19.12
N ASN A 72 -5.27 -11.99 19.61
CA ASN A 72 -5.08 -12.23 21.03
C ASN A 72 -3.64 -12.60 21.38
N ILE A 73 -3.15 -13.76 20.95
CA ILE A 73 -1.85 -14.27 21.42
C ILE A 73 -0.69 -13.48 20.80
N CYS A 74 -0.68 -13.34 19.47
CA CYS A 74 0.37 -12.67 18.71
C CYS A 74 0.24 -11.14 18.77
N SER A 75 -0.97 -10.58 18.66
CA SER A 75 -1.22 -9.13 18.72
C SER A 75 -0.55 -8.49 19.93
N LEU A 76 0.21 -7.42 19.70
CA LEU A 76 1.04 -6.71 20.69
C LEU A 76 0.22 -5.79 21.62
N GLN A 77 -0.82 -6.36 22.22
CA GLN A 77 -1.80 -5.69 23.07
C GLN A 77 -1.15 -4.89 24.21
N GLU A 78 -1.74 -3.73 24.49
CA GLU A 78 -1.34 -2.83 25.57
C GLU A 78 -1.31 -3.55 26.94
N ASN A 79 -0.30 -3.23 27.74
CA ASN A 79 -0.09 -3.68 29.11
C ASN A 79 0.02 -5.21 29.31
N LYS A 80 0.29 -5.97 28.23
CA LYS A 80 0.53 -7.42 28.28
C LYS A 80 1.94 -7.77 27.85
N ASP A 81 2.51 -8.81 28.45
CA ASP A 81 3.80 -9.35 28.02
C ASP A 81 3.62 -10.13 26.70
N LYS A 82 4.47 -9.84 25.72
CA LYS A 82 4.35 -10.32 24.34
C LYS A 82 5.70 -10.75 23.80
N LEU A 83 5.69 -11.88 23.09
CA LEU A 83 6.87 -12.41 22.41
C LEU A 83 7.04 -11.70 21.08
N CYS A 84 8.26 -11.22 20.81
CA CYS A 84 8.57 -10.49 19.59
C CYS A 84 9.86 -10.99 18.95
N PHE A 85 9.96 -10.83 17.63
CA PHE A 85 11.22 -10.77 16.90
C PHE A 85 11.54 -9.30 16.66
N SER A 86 12.62 -8.80 17.25
CA SER A 86 12.96 -7.39 17.26
C SER A 86 14.16 -7.06 16.38
N ALA A 87 14.13 -5.86 15.81
CA ALA A 87 15.25 -5.16 15.24
C ALA A 87 15.44 -3.86 16.03
N VAL A 88 16.61 -3.65 16.62
CA VAL A 88 16.91 -2.49 17.48
C VAL A 88 18.07 -1.73 16.86
N TYR A 89 17.91 -0.41 16.74
CA TYR A 89 18.86 0.46 16.04
C TYR A 89 19.35 1.58 16.95
N GLU A 90 20.66 1.77 17.02
CA GLU A 90 21.23 3.03 17.49
C GLU A 90 21.29 4.01 16.31
N ILE A 91 20.64 5.16 16.43
CA ILE A 91 20.51 6.16 15.38
C ILE A 91 21.04 7.51 15.88
N ASN A 92 21.88 8.15 15.08
CA ASN A 92 22.38 9.49 15.38
C ASN A 92 21.40 10.59 14.93
N LYS A 93 21.68 11.84 15.31
CA LYS A 93 20.87 13.02 14.93
C LYS A 93 20.68 13.26 13.42
N ASN A 94 21.51 12.63 12.58
CA ASN A 94 21.43 12.72 11.12
C ASN A 94 20.68 11.52 10.51
N ALA A 95 19.90 10.79 11.32
CA ALA A 95 19.18 9.59 10.93
C ALA A 95 20.06 8.46 10.37
N LYS A 96 21.36 8.44 10.72
CA LYS A 96 22.25 7.33 10.35
C LYS A 96 22.24 6.26 11.43
N VAL A 97 22.01 5.02 11.01
CA VAL A 97 22.16 3.83 11.87
C VAL A 97 23.64 3.61 12.16
N ILE A 98 23.99 3.64 13.44
CA ILE A 98 25.35 3.45 13.96
C ILE A 98 25.58 2.00 14.37
N ASP A 99 24.59 1.41 15.04
CA ASP A 99 24.62 0.02 15.48
C ASP A 99 23.24 -0.63 15.30
N GLU A 100 23.22 -1.95 15.20
CA GLU A 100 22.01 -2.73 15.00
C GLU A 100 22.07 -4.08 15.71
N TRP A 101 20.94 -4.47 16.32
CA TRP A 101 20.77 -5.75 17.00
C TRP A 101 19.46 -6.42 16.57
N TYR A 102 19.49 -7.74 16.42
CA TYR A 102 18.32 -8.55 16.06
C TYR A 102 18.18 -9.73 16.99
N GLY A 103 16.95 -10.06 17.38
CA GLY A 103 16.69 -11.26 18.18
C GLY A 103 15.30 -11.32 18.77
N LYS A 104 15.01 -12.46 19.43
CA LYS A 104 13.76 -12.67 20.15
C LYS A 104 13.76 -11.87 21.46
N THR A 105 12.65 -11.21 21.75
CA THR A 105 12.46 -10.38 22.95
C THR A 105 11.10 -10.64 23.59
N ILE A 106 10.95 -10.15 24.82
CA ILE A 106 9.67 -10.01 25.48
C ILE A 106 9.44 -8.52 25.72
N ILE A 107 8.33 -7.98 25.24
CA ILE A 107 7.96 -6.57 25.45
C ILE A 107 6.65 -6.48 26.21
N LYS A 108 6.42 -5.29 26.79
CA LYS A 108 5.10 -4.86 27.28
C LYS A 108 4.79 -3.50 26.69
N SER A 109 3.88 -3.46 25.70
CA SER A 109 3.49 -2.19 25.09
C SER A 109 2.80 -1.32 26.13
N LYS A 110 3.32 -0.12 26.38
CA LYS A 110 2.77 0.80 27.40
C LYS A 110 1.48 1.50 26.95
N LYS A 111 1.30 1.63 25.63
CA LYS A 111 0.21 2.39 25.02
C LYS A 111 -0.09 1.87 23.62
N ARG A 112 -1.37 1.74 23.30
CA ARG A 112 -1.89 1.66 21.93
C ARG A 112 -2.33 3.04 21.51
N PHE A 113 -1.76 3.55 20.42
CA PHE A 113 -2.24 4.74 19.74
C PHE A 113 -2.98 4.35 18.46
N ASP A 114 -3.86 5.24 18.01
CA ASP A 114 -4.22 5.28 16.60
C ASP A 114 -3.46 6.40 15.85
N TYR A 115 -3.52 6.35 14.52
CA TYR A 115 -2.86 7.34 13.65
C TYR A 115 -3.35 8.78 13.92
N ILE A 116 -4.62 8.95 14.29
CA ILE A 116 -5.19 10.27 14.58
C ILE A 116 -4.51 10.86 15.82
N GLN A 117 -4.37 10.07 16.89
CA GLN A 117 -3.68 10.50 18.10
C GLN A 117 -2.21 10.84 17.87
N ILE A 118 -1.50 10.07 17.05
CA ILE A 118 -0.10 10.39 16.70
C ILE A 118 -0.03 11.69 15.88
N GLN A 119 -0.95 11.89 14.94
CA GLN A 119 -1.02 13.11 14.15
C GLN A 119 -1.25 14.34 15.04
N GLU A 120 -2.19 14.27 15.99
CA GLU A 120 -2.45 15.33 16.97
C GLU A 120 -1.21 15.65 17.82
N ILE A 121 -0.46 14.63 18.24
CA ILE A 121 0.80 14.80 18.98
C ILE A 121 1.86 15.50 18.13
N ILE A 122 1.99 15.12 16.85
CA ILE A 122 2.94 15.74 15.91
C ILE A 122 2.60 17.22 15.71
N GLU A 123 1.33 17.57 15.56
CA GLU A 123 0.87 18.93 15.28
C GLU A 123 0.90 19.84 16.51
N SER A 124 0.44 19.34 17.66
CA SER A 124 0.36 20.13 18.89
C SER A 124 1.67 20.18 19.68
N GLY A 125 2.51 19.14 19.53
CA GLY A 125 3.67 18.90 20.37
C GLY A 125 3.35 18.47 21.81
N GLU A 126 2.08 18.19 22.10
CA GLU A 126 1.58 17.82 23.42
C GLU A 126 0.99 16.41 23.42
N GLY A 127 1.03 15.72 24.56
CA GLY A 127 0.45 14.39 24.73
C GLY A 127 1.39 13.37 25.40
N GLU A 128 0.88 12.14 25.56
CA GLU A 128 1.65 11.03 26.13
C GLU A 128 2.77 10.61 25.16
N PHE A 129 4.01 10.50 25.65
CA PHE A 129 5.20 10.21 24.82
C PHE A 129 5.50 11.25 23.73
N ALA A 130 5.00 12.49 23.84
CA ALA A 130 5.17 13.51 22.80
C ALA A 130 6.65 13.76 22.43
N LYS A 131 7.55 13.83 23.42
CA LYS A 131 8.98 14.05 23.16
C LYS A 131 9.60 12.92 22.34
N GLU A 132 9.29 11.68 22.70
CA GLU A 132 9.77 10.49 22.02
C GLU A 132 9.20 10.41 20.60
N ILE A 133 7.91 10.64 20.43
CA ILE A 133 7.23 10.60 19.13
C ILE A 133 7.79 11.69 18.19
N LEU A 134 7.99 12.92 18.67
CA LEU A 134 8.55 14.00 17.86
C LEU A 134 10.01 13.74 17.45
N GLU A 135 10.85 13.19 18.33
CA GLU A 135 12.23 12.82 17.96
C GLU A 135 12.24 11.67 16.93
N ILE A 136 11.34 10.68 17.06
CA ILE A 136 11.17 9.62 16.06
C ILE A 136 10.69 10.23 14.73
N HIS A 137 9.70 11.12 14.78
CA HIS A 137 9.16 11.81 13.60
C HIS A 137 10.28 12.51 12.83
N GLU A 138 11.09 13.33 13.51
CA GLU A 138 12.24 14.03 12.88
C GLU A 138 13.21 13.06 12.18
N ILE A 139 13.51 11.92 12.82
CA ILE A 139 14.38 10.88 12.25
C ILE A 139 13.72 10.26 11.01
N THR A 140 12.45 9.88 11.10
CA THR A 140 11.71 9.24 10.00
C THR A 140 11.52 10.18 8.82
N THR A 141 11.27 11.47 9.03
CA THR A 141 11.23 12.49 7.97
C THR A 141 12.57 12.59 7.24
N LYS A 142 13.70 12.54 7.96
CA LYS A 142 15.05 12.51 7.34
C LYS A 142 15.27 11.24 6.52
N LEU A 143 14.86 10.08 7.03
CA LEU A 143 14.94 8.80 6.30
C LEU A 143 14.10 8.84 5.02
N ARG A 144 12.89 9.40 5.10
CA ARG A 144 11.98 9.58 3.97
C ARG A 144 12.63 10.47 2.90
N ASN A 145 13.12 11.65 3.29
CA ASN A 145 13.77 12.56 2.36
C ASN A 145 14.97 11.90 1.65
N GLU A 146 15.84 11.22 2.40
CA GLU A 146 16.98 10.48 1.82
C GLU A 146 16.52 9.37 0.85
N ARG A 147 15.38 8.71 1.12
CA ARG A 147 14.81 7.68 0.24
C ARG A 147 14.32 8.28 -1.09
N PHE A 148 13.62 9.42 -1.06
CA PHE A 148 13.19 10.12 -2.27
C PHE A 148 14.35 10.73 -3.06
N GLU A 149 15.37 11.28 -2.39
CA GLU A 149 16.61 11.76 -3.02
C GLU A 149 17.34 10.65 -3.79
N ARG A 150 17.23 9.40 -3.31
CA ARG A 150 17.78 8.21 -3.99
C ARG A 150 16.94 7.70 -5.15
N GLY A 151 15.82 8.35 -5.47
CA GLY A 151 14.96 7.98 -6.59
C GLY A 151 13.83 7.02 -6.22
N ALA A 152 13.46 6.91 -4.93
CA ALA A 152 12.15 6.36 -4.62
C ALA A 152 11.07 7.33 -5.10
N PHE A 153 9.92 6.81 -5.46
CA PHE A 153 8.75 7.59 -5.82
C PHE A 153 7.54 7.03 -5.09
N ASN A 154 6.55 7.88 -4.86
CA ASN A 154 5.31 7.50 -4.21
C ASN A 154 4.17 8.14 -4.97
N PHE A 155 3.24 7.33 -5.45
CA PHE A 155 2.00 7.82 -6.00
C PHE A 155 1.01 7.92 -4.83
N GLU A 156 0.50 9.11 -4.56
CA GLU A 156 -0.54 9.27 -3.55
C GLU A 156 -1.80 8.56 -4.03
N SER A 157 -2.39 7.73 -3.17
CA SER A 157 -3.66 7.08 -3.45
C SER A 157 -4.64 7.44 -2.35
N THR A 158 -5.75 8.07 -2.73
CA THR A 158 -6.89 8.24 -1.84
C THR A 158 -7.65 6.92 -1.72
N GLU A 159 -7.70 6.37 -0.50
CA GLU A 159 -8.50 5.17 -0.24
C GLU A 159 -9.96 5.53 0.01
N VAL A 160 -10.87 4.80 -0.65
CA VAL A 160 -12.32 4.92 -0.45
C VAL A 160 -12.76 3.95 0.64
N LYS A 161 -13.34 4.47 1.73
CA LYS A 161 -13.91 3.69 2.84
C LYS A 161 -15.38 4.02 3.05
N PHE A 162 -16.07 3.13 3.77
CA PHE A 162 -17.51 3.20 3.98
C PHE A 162 -17.85 3.14 5.47
N ASN A 163 -18.77 4.00 5.92
CA ASN A 163 -19.46 3.78 7.18
C ASN A 163 -20.65 2.86 6.92
N LEU A 164 -20.67 1.69 7.57
CA LEU A 164 -21.72 0.69 7.40
C LEU A 164 -22.74 0.76 8.54
N ASP A 165 -24.00 0.47 8.25
CA ASP A 165 -25.04 0.24 9.26
C ASP A 165 -24.92 -1.16 9.90
N GLU A 166 -25.81 -1.48 10.83
CA GLU A 166 -25.84 -2.77 11.53
C GLU A 166 -26.07 -3.98 10.60
N ASN A 167 -26.68 -3.75 9.44
CA ASN A 167 -26.90 -4.77 8.40
C ASN A 167 -25.76 -4.83 7.38
N GLY A 168 -24.73 -3.99 7.54
CA GLY A 168 -23.60 -3.87 6.63
C GLY A 168 -23.88 -3.00 5.40
N LYS A 169 -25.00 -2.26 5.32
CA LYS A 169 -25.30 -1.36 4.21
C LYS A 169 -24.46 -0.07 4.35
N PRO A 170 -23.82 0.45 3.28
CA PRO A 170 -23.09 1.71 3.33
C PRO A 170 -24.05 2.90 3.52
N ILE A 171 -23.83 3.67 4.59
CA ILE A 171 -24.54 4.91 4.91
C ILE A 171 -23.82 6.11 4.30
N ASN A 172 -22.49 6.12 4.36
CA ASN A 172 -21.66 7.21 3.88
C ASN A 172 -20.34 6.68 3.31
N VAL A 173 -19.76 7.45 2.39
CA VAL A 173 -18.42 7.24 1.84
C VAL A 173 -17.48 8.29 2.42
N TYR A 174 -16.29 7.89 2.84
CA TYR A 174 -15.26 8.80 3.31
C TYR A 174 -13.90 8.40 2.75
N PHE A 175 -12.98 9.36 2.73
CA PHE A 175 -11.68 9.21 2.11
C PHE A 175 -10.59 9.23 3.16
N VAL A 176 -9.63 8.33 3.00
CA VAL A 176 -8.45 8.27 3.84
C VAL A 176 -7.23 8.55 2.98
N ASN A 177 -6.49 9.57 3.36
CA ASN A 177 -5.17 9.87 2.80
C ASN A 177 -4.11 9.58 3.87
N ALA A 178 -2.96 9.10 3.45
CA ALA A 178 -1.82 8.95 4.34
C ALA A 178 -1.31 10.33 4.78
N ASN A 179 -0.91 10.43 6.05
CA ASN A 179 -0.36 11.65 6.64
C ASN A 179 0.98 11.36 7.35
N GLU A 180 1.53 12.36 8.03
CA GLU A 180 2.81 12.27 8.75
C GLU A 180 2.87 11.09 9.74
N SER A 181 1.77 10.83 10.45
CA SER A 181 1.70 9.68 11.36
C SER A 181 1.83 8.34 10.65
N ASN A 182 1.24 8.20 9.45
CA ASN A 182 1.39 6.99 8.63
C ASN A 182 2.82 6.85 8.13
N PHE A 183 3.41 7.95 7.64
CA PHE A 183 4.78 7.95 7.12
C PHE A 183 5.83 7.65 8.19
N LEU A 184 5.61 8.08 9.44
CA LEU A 184 6.46 7.74 10.57
C LEU A 184 6.58 6.23 10.74
N ILE A 185 5.45 5.52 10.79
CA ILE A 185 5.44 4.07 10.94
C ILE A 185 5.96 3.38 9.68
N GLU A 186 5.58 3.86 8.48
CA GLU A 186 6.06 3.36 7.20
C GLU A 186 7.59 3.32 7.15
N GLU A 187 8.27 4.43 7.45
CA GLU A 187 9.73 4.52 7.38
C GLU A 187 10.45 3.62 8.40
N LEU A 188 9.87 3.43 9.59
CA LEU A 188 10.39 2.46 10.56
C LEU A 188 10.29 1.03 10.02
N MET A 189 9.12 0.66 9.48
CA MET A 189 8.94 -0.67 8.89
C MET A 189 9.86 -0.90 7.68
N LEU A 190 10.00 0.10 6.80
CA LEU A 190 10.93 0.06 5.67
C LEU A 190 12.39 -0.10 6.13
N LEU A 191 12.78 0.58 7.21
CA LEU A 191 14.10 0.42 7.80
C LEU A 191 14.35 -1.02 8.26
N ALA A 192 13.43 -1.60 9.03
CA ALA A 192 13.54 -2.99 9.51
C ALA A 192 13.60 -3.98 8.33
N ASN A 193 12.65 -3.86 7.40
CA ASN A 193 12.55 -4.69 6.21
C ASN A 193 13.84 -4.69 5.36
N ARG A 194 14.36 -3.50 5.03
CA ARG A 194 15.59 -3.34 4.23
C ARG A 194 16.81 -3.92 4.94
N LYS A 195 16.91 -3.70 6.26
CA LYS A 195 18.05 -4.14 7.06
C LYS A 195 18.06 -5.65 7.27
N VAL A 196 16.89 -6.27 7.53
CA VAL A 196 16.74 -7.72 7.58
C VAL A 196 17.07 -8.35 6.21
N ALA A 197 16.58 -7.78 5.11
CA ALA A 197 16.91 -8.27 3.76
C ALA A 197 18.42 -8.25 3.49
N TYR A 198 19.10 -7.17 3.87
CA TYR A 198 20.55 -7.05 3.72
C TYR A 198 21.33 -8.00 4.64
N LEU A 199 20.82 -8.29 5.84
CA LEU A 199 21.43 -9.26 6.74
C LEU A 199 21.34 -10.68 6.16
N LEU A 200 20.17 -11.06 5.65
CA LEU A 200 19.93 -12.38 5.07
C LEU A 200 20.70 -12.59 3.76
N SER A 201 20.94 -11.54 2.96
CA SER A 201 21.75 -11.67 1.74
C SER A 201 23.20 -12.05 2.02
N LYS A 202 23.72 -11.78 3.22
CA LYS A 202 25.06 -12.21 3.67
C LYS A 202 25.15 -13.68 4.07
N SER A 203 24.01 -14.37 4.20
CA SER A 203 23.96 -15.77 4.66
C SER A 203 24.52 -16.76 3.63
N GLY A 204 24.54 -16.37 2.34
CA GLY A 204 24.82 -17.27 1.22
C GLY A 204 23.74 -18.32 0.96
N GLN A 205 22.63 -18.29 1.71
CA GLN A 205 21.47 -19.15 1.53
C GLN A 205 20.39 -18.41 0.73
N LYS A 206 19.47 -19.17 0.11
CA LYS A 206 18.26 -18.58 -0.48
C LYS A 206 17.48 -17.85 0.61
N SER A 207 17.00 -16.67 0.29
CA SER A 207 16.15 -15.85 1.16
C SER A 207 14.84 -15.56 0.43
N VAL A 208 13.88 -14.96 1.13
CA VAL A 208 12.67 -14.40 0.53
C VAL A 208 12.87 -12.89 0.38
N TYR A 209 12.68 -12.37 -0.83
CA TYR A 209 12.73 -10.95 -1.14
C TYR A 209 11.38 -10.48 -1.64
N ARG A 210 11.11 -9.19 -1.41
CA ARG A 210 10.02 -8.45 -2.04
C ARG A 210 10.64 -7.60 -3.13
N ILE A 211 10.54 -8.07 -4.37
CA ILE A 211 11.14 -7.43 -5.52
C ILE A 211 10.14 -6.58 -6.27
N HIS A 212 10.64 -5.57 -6.97
CA HIS A 212 9.85 -4.75 -7.88
C HIS A 212 10.75 -4.34 -9.04
N ASP A 213 10.46 -4.87 -10.21
CA ASP A 213 11.28 -4.68 -11.41
C ASP A 213 11.19 -3.25 -11.94
N GLU A 214 12.06 -2.93 -12.90
CA GLU A 214 11.99 -1.69 -13.67
C GLU A 214 10.68 -1.63 -14.48
N PRO A 215 10.15 -0.42 -14.73
CA PRO A 215 8.96 -0.27 -15.55
C PRO A 215 9.19 -0.70 -16.99
N ASN A 216 8.12 -1.11 -17.67
CA ASN A 216 8.21 -1.51 -19.07
C ASN A 216 8.53 -0.27 -19.95
N PRO A 217 9.63 -0.29 -20.74
CA PRO A 217 10.07 0.87 -21.53
C PRO A 217 9.03 1.37 -22.55
N GLU A 218 8.26 0.47 -23.16
CA GLU A 218 7.22 0.81 -24.12
C GLU A 218 6.05 1.53 -23.44
N LYS A 219 5.59 1.00 -22.30
CA LYS A 219 4.51 1.62 -21.51
C LYS A 219 4.91 3.02 -21.03
N ILE A 220 6.16 3.19 -20.61
CA ILE A 220 6.69 4.48 -20.19
C ILE A 220 6.80 5.45 -21.37
N GLY A 221 7.30 5.00 -22.53
CA GLY A 221 7.35 5.83 -23.73
C GLY A 221 5.96 6.37 -24.11
N ASN A 222 4.95 5.51 -24.07
CA ASN A 222 3.56 5.87 -24.36
C ASN A 222 3.01 6.87 -23.33
N PHE A 223 3.26 6.65 -22.03
CA PHE A 223 2.87 7.57 -20.97
C PHE A 223 3.52 8.95 -21.13
N PHE A 224 4.81 9.01 -21.45
CA PHE A 224 5.50 10.28 -21.70
C PHE A 224 5.02 11.00 -22.96
N GLY A 225 4.66 10.26 -24.01
CA GLY A 225 3.98 10.81 -25.18
C GLY A 225 2.64 11.45 -24.83
N PHE A 226 1.86 10.81 -23.95
CA PHE A 226 0.56 11.31 -23.48
C PHE A 226 0.68 12.58 -22.64
N ILE A 227 1.50 12.59 -21.59
CA ILE A 227 1.63 13.78 -20.70
C ILE A 227 2.21 15.01 -21.41
N LYS A 228 2.96 14.81 -22.51
CA LYS A 228 3.44 15.91 -23.36
C LYS A 228 2.30 16.72 -23.96
N GLN A 229 1.15 16.09 -24.22
CA GLN A 229 -0.06 16.78 -24.69
C GLN A 229 -0.64 17.71 -23.62
N PHE A 230 -0.37 17.42 -22.34
CA PHE A 230 -0.74 18.25 -21.18
C PHE A 230 0.31 19.32 -20.86
N GLY A 231 1.36 19.45 -21.68
CA GLY A 231 2.42 20.45 -21.51
C GLY A 231 3.54 20.02 -20.56
N TYR A 232 3.53 18.77 -20.07
CA TYR A 232 4.60 18.23 -19.24
C TYR A 232 5.73 17.65 -20.10
N SER A 233 6.96 18.10 -19.87
CA SER A 233 8.13 17.53 -20.52
C SER A 233 8.89 16.66 -19.55
N VAL A 234 9.13 15.41 -19.96
CA VAL A 234 9.99 14.48 -19.23
C VAL A 234 11.21 14.19 -20.09
N ASP A 235 12.38 14.26 -19.47
CA ASP A 235 13.63 13.84 -20.08
C ASP A 235 13.69 12.31 -20.11
N ILE A 236 13.71 11.75 -21.32
CA ILE A 236 13.69 10.31 -21.60
C ILE A 236 15.10 9.83 -22.02
N GLU A 237 16.09 10.74 -22.15
CA GLU A 237 17.41 10.39 -22.68
C GLU A 237 18.21 9.47 -21.74
N ASN A 238 17.82 9.33 -20.46
CA ASN A 238 18.40 8.38 -19.52
C ASN A 238 17.34 7.72 -18.63
N ILE A 239 17.20 6.38 -18.74
CA ILE A 239 16.37 5.55 -17.83
C ILE A 239 16.83 5.69 -16.37
N THR A 240 18.12 5.95 -16.13
CA THR A 240 18.66 6.27 -14.79
C THR A 240 18.10 7.57 -14.19
N ASN A 241 17.62 8.49 -15.01
CA ASN A 241 16.94 9.72 -14.56
C ASN A 241 15.42 9.55 -14.45
N LEU A 242 14.88 8.36 -14.74
CA LEU A 242 13.44 8.13 -14.78
C LEU A 242 12.76 8.42 -13.43
N SER A 243 13.32 7.93 -12.32
CA SER A 243 12.76 8.20 -10.99
C SER A 243 12.75 9.70 -10.64
N GLN A 244 13.80 10.43 -11.02
CA GLN A 244 13.88 11.88 -10.79
C GLN A 244 12.87 12.63 -11.66
N SER A 245 12.74 12.22 -12.92
CA SER A 245 11.73 12.72 -13.84
C SER A 245 10.31 12.47 -13.36
N LEU A 246 10.02 11.27 -12.83
CA LEU A 246 8.72 10.93 -12.25
C LEU A 246 8.44 11.73 -10.99
N ASN A 247 9.41 11.87 -10.08
CA ASN A 247 9.26 12.72 -8.89
C ASN A 247 9.02 14.19 -9.24
N LYS A 248 9.74 14.70 -10.25
CA LYS A 248 9.50 16.05 -10.76
C LYS A 248 8.10 16.19 -11.34
N LEU A 249 7.65 15.22 -12.13
CA LEU A 249 6.29 15.20 -12.68
C LEU A 249 5.25 15.21 -11.56
N ILE A 250 5.37 14.34 -10.55
CA ILE A 250 4.46 14.27 -9.39
C ILE A 250 4.39 15.63 -8.67
N HIS A 251 5.53 16.29 -8.48
CA HIS A 251 5.57 17.63 -7.88
C HIS A 251 4.91 18.69 -8.79
N GLU A 252 5.09 18.62 -10.10
CA GLU A 252 4.49 19.57 -11.05
C GLU A 252 2.97 19.42 -11.21
N ILE A 253 2.45 18.20 -11.05
CA ILE A 253 1.01 17.92 -11.15
C ILE A 253 0.27 18.09 -9.82
N SER A 254 0.98 18.17 -8.70
CA SER A 254 0.38 18.28 -7.37
C SER A 254 -0.59 19.47 -7.26
N GLY A 255 -1.82 19.19 -6.83
CA GLY A 255 -2.91 20.15 -6.68
C GLY A 255 -3.60 20.55 -8.00
N LYS A 256 -3.21 19.99 -9.15
CA LYS A 256 -3.83 20.28 -10.44
C LYS A 256 -4.99 19.33 -10.76
N PRO A 257 -5.97 19.76 -11.58
CA PRO A 257 -7.12 18.93 -11.96
C PRO A 257 -6.75 17.57 -12.55
N GLU A 258 -5.63 17.50 -13.27
CA GLU A 258 -5.13 16.31 -13.96
C GLU A 258 -4.28 15.37 -13.08
N GLN A 259 -4.00 15.70 -11.81
CA GLN A 259 -3.11 14.94 -10.93
C GLN A 259 -3.50 13.45 -10.86
N ASN A 260 -4.71 13.16 -10.40
CA ASN A 260 -5.19 11.80 -10.17
C ASN A 260 -5.14 10.94 -11.44
N MET A 261 -5.43 11.55 -12.59
CA MET A 261 -5.33 10.88 -13.89
C MET A 261 -3.88 10.48 -14.17
N ILE A 262 -2.96 11.44 -14.09
CA ILE A 262 -1.57 11.23 -14.49
C ILE A 262 -0.91 10.22 -13.55
N GLU A 263 -1.17 10.30 -12.25
CA GLU A 263 -0.69 9.32 -11.27
C GLU A 263 -1.26 7.91 -11.53
N SER A 264 -2.56 7.80 -11.83
CA SER A 264 -3.20 6.51 -12.17
C SER A 264 -2.61 5.87 -13.43
N LEU A 265 -2.30 6.67 -14.45
CA LEU A 265 -1.63 6.19 -15.66
C LEU A 265 -0.18 5.80 -15.37
N ALA A 266 0.55 6.60 -14.60
CA ALA A 266 1.93 6.32 -14.22
C ALA A 266 2.03 4.98 -13.46
N ILE A 267 1.16 4.72 -12.48
CA ILE A 267 1.11 3.44 -11.74
C ILE A 267 0.94 2.26 -12.71
N LYS A 268 0.12 2.38 -13.76
CA LYS A 268 -0.13 1.29 -14.73
C LYS A 268 1.09 0.97 -15.62
N THR A 269 2.06 1.89 -15.70
CA THR A 269 3.32 1.65 -16.42
C THR A 269 4.34 0.86 -15.60
N MET A 270 4.21 0.88 -14.26
CA MET A 270 5.12 0.20 -13.35
C MET A 270 4.95 -1.33 -13.40
N ALA A 271 6.04 -2.04 -13.10
CA ALA A 271 5.97 -3.47 -12.80
C ALA A 271 5.14 -3.71 -11.53
N LYS A 272 4.58 -4.92 -11.38
CA LYS A 272 4.00 -5.33 -10.09
C LYS A 272 5.11 -5.86 -9.20
N ALA A 273 5.07 -5.50 -7.91
CA ALA A 273 5.94 -6.13 -6.94
C ALA A 273 5.50 -7.59 -6.68
N GLU A 274 6.47 -8.46 -6.42
CA GLU A 274 6.22 -9.88 -6.14
C GLU A 274 7.23 -10.43 -5.12
N TYR A 275 6.89 -11.57 -4.51
CA TYR A 275 7.84 -12.33 -3.71
C TYR A 275 8.68 -13.23 -4.61
N ASN A 276 9.99 -13.23 -4.39
CA ASN A 276 10.94 -14.04 -5.15
C ASN A 276 12.13 -14.44 -4.28
N THR A 277 12.81 -15.52 -4.63
CA THR A 277 14.07 -15.91 -3.97
C THR A 277 15.29 -15.22 -4.56
N ASP A 278 15.19 -14.75 -5.80
CA ASP A 278 16.23 -13.98 -6.46
C ASP A 278 16.04 -12.49 -6.17
N ASN A 279 17.11 -11.83 -5.75
CA ASN A 279 17.07 -10.40 -5.43
C ASN A 279 17.45 -9.56 -6.65
N ILE A 280 16.45 -8.90 -7.25
CA ILE A 280 16.66 -7.88 -8.28
C ILE A 280 16.53 -6.45 -7.72
N GLY A 281 16.31 -6.30 -6.41
CA GLY A 281 15.99 -5.03 -5.78
C GLY A 281 14.51 -4.65 -5.88
N HIS A 282 14.20 -3.44 -5.42
CA HIS A 282 12.85 -2.89 -5.40
C HIS A 282 12.87 -1.47 -5.98
N TYR A 283 12.58 -1.36 -7.27
CA TYR A 283 12.67 -0.11 -8.04
C TYR A 283 11.87 1.02 -7.41
N GLY A 284 10.59 0.80 -7.07
CA GLY A 284 9.73 1.86 -6.49
C GLY A 284 10.20 2.42 -5.14
N LEU A 285 10.98 1.64 -4.38
CA LEU A 285 11.51 2.06 -3.07
C LEU A 285 12.96 2.52 -3.14
N ALA A 286 13.59 2.43 -4.32
CA ALA A 286 15.03 2.63 -4.52
C ALA A 286 15.90 1.82 -3.54
N PHE A 287 15.52 0.56 -3.28
CA PHE A 287 16.25 -0.34 -2.39
C PHE A 287 16.89 -1.48 -3.18
N THR A 288 18.18 -1.75 -2.92
CA THR A 288 18.89 -2.89 -3.52
C THR A 288 18.54 -4.23 -2.87
N HIS A 289 18.06 -4.19 -1.63
CA HIS A 289 17.63 -5.36 -0.85
C HIS A 289 16.37 -4.99 -0.09
N TYR A 290 15.29 -5.73 -0.29
CA TYR A 290 14.05 -5.50 0.41
C TYR A 290 13.29 -6.82 0.61
N THR A 291 12.66 -6.97 1.76
CA THR A 291 11.82 -8.11 2.11
C THR A 291 10.70 -7.65 3.03
N HIS A 292 9.65 -8.44 3.18
CA HIS A 292 8.64 -8.19 4.20
C HIS A 292 8.97 -9.00 5.46
N PHE A 293 9.16 -8.29 6.58
CA PHE A 293 9.47 -8.85 7.90
C PHE A 293 8.45 -8.40 8.97
N THR A 294 7.77 -7.28 8.74
CA THR A 294 7.07 -6.52 9.78
C THR A 294 5.59 -6.86 9.97
N SER A 295 5.03 -7.86 9.28
CA SER A 295 3.61 -8.22 9.42
C SER A 295 3.31 -9.73 9.32
N PRO A 296 3.95 -10.57 10.16
CA PRO A 296 3.78 -12.03 10.12
C PRO A 296 2.41 -12.52 10.58
N ILE A 297 1.56 -11.71 11.21
CA ILE A 297 0.20 -12.11 11.55
C ILE A 297 -0.66 -12.24 10.30
N ARG A 298 -0.40 -11.42 9.27
CA ARG A 298 -1.24 -11.28 8.07
C ARG A 298 -0.53 -11.60 6.75
N ARG A 299 0.77 -11.91 6.77
CA ARG A 299 1.54 -12.30 5.58
C ARG A 299 2.45 -13.49 5.88
N TYR A 300 2.29 -14.56 5.11
CA TYR A 300 3.11 -15.76 5.23
C TYR A 300 4.58 -15.55 4.82
N PRO A 301 4.91 -14.70 3.83
CA PRO A 301 6.31 -14.35 3.56
C PRO A 301 7.07 -13.81 4.76
N ASP A 302 6.44 -13.01 5.62
CA ASP A 302 7.07 -12.52 6.85
C ASP A 302 7.34 -13.67 7.84
N ILE A 303 6.48 -14.69 7.93
CA ILE A 303 6.74 -15.92 8.70
C ILE A 303 7.97 -16.65 8.15
N MET A 304 8.10 -16.77 6.82
CA MET A 304 9.29 -17.35 6.17
C MET A 304 10.56 -16.57 6.55
N VAL A 305 10.51 -15.23 6.45
CA VAL A 305 11.63 -14.34 6.77
C VAL A 305 12.02 -14.42 8.25
N HIS A 306 11.05 -14.50 9.17
CA HIS A 306 11.34 -14.69 10.60
C HIS A 306 12.12 -15.98 10.84
N ARG A 307 11.74 -17.10 10.21
CA ARG A 307 12.47 -18.37 10.34
C ARG A 307 13.87 -18.30 9.75
N LEU A 308 14.02 -17.70 8.57
CA LEU A 308 15.31 -17.49 7.93
C LEU A 308 16.23 -16.62 8.80
N LEU A 309 15.68 -15.58 9.42
CA LEU A 309 16.42 -14.71 10.34
C LEU A 309 16.82 -15.45 11.63
N GLU A 310 15.92 -16.21 12.25
CA GLU A 310 16.26 -17.02 13.43
C GLU A 310 17.39 -18.02 13.11
N ARG A 311 17.31 -18.68 11.95
CA ARG A 311 18.34 -19.61 11.49
C ARG A 311 19.68 -18.92 11.25
N TYR A 312 19.66 -17.75 10.62
CA TYR A 312 20.86 -16.95 10.40
C TYR A 312 21.53 -16.58 11.73
N LEU A 313 20.75 -16.08 12.70
CA LEU A 313 21.25 -15.65 14.00
C LEU A 313 21.78 -16.81 14.85
N THR A 314 21.12 -17.97 14.79
CA THR A 314 21.55 -19.18 15.51
C THR A 314 22.66 -19.97 14.80
N LYS A 315 23.04 -19.55 13.58
CA LYS A 315 24.01 -20.24 12.70
C LYS A 315 23.64 -21.72 12.47
N SER A 316 22.35 -22.03 12.43
CA SER A 316 21.89 -23.39 12.20
C SER A 316 22.28 -23.88 10.79
N LYS A 317 22.85 -25.08 10.74
CA LYS A 317 23.29 -25.77 9.51
C LYS A 317 22.24 -26.72 8.94
N GLU A 318 21.06 -26.81 9.56
CA GLU A 318 19.98 -27.65 9.04
C GLU A 318 19.65 -27.24 7.62
N ILE A 319 19.63 -28.21 6.70
CA ILE A 319 19.26 -27.96 5.30
C ILE A 319 17.75 -27.79 5.28
N ASP A 320 17.29 -26.70 4.66
CA ASP A 320 15.86 -26.54 4.43
C ASP A 320 15.47 -27.38 3.22
N GLU A 321 14.57 -28.33 3.41
CA GLU A 321 13.88 -28.98 2.30
C GLU A 321 12.70 -28.13 1.79
N ILE A 322 12.49 -26.93 2.38
CA ILE A 322 11.44 -26.00 1.97
C ILE A 322 11.73 -25.45 0.57
N ASN A 323 10.74 -25.60 -0.31
CA ASN A 323 10.74 -24.98 -1.62
C ASN A 323 10.28 -23.51 -1.54
N TYR A 324 11.22 -22.62 -1.19
CA TYR A 324 10.95 -21.17 -1.11
C TYR A 324 10.50 -20.56 -2.44
N GLU A 325 10.95 -21.07 -3.59
CA GLU A 325 10.51 -20.59 -4.91
C GLU A 325 9.01 -20.79 -5.10
N TRP A 326 8.51 -21.99 -4.79
CA TRP A 326 7.08 -22.29 -4.84
C TRP A 326 6.30 -21.43 -3.83
N GLN A 327 6.80 -21.26 -2.61
CA GLN A 327 6.11 -20.49 -1.57
C GLN A 327 6.05 -18.99 -1.91
N CYS A 328 7.12 -18.44 -2.47
CA CYS A 328 7.16 -17.08 -3.01
C CYS A 328 6.12 -16.90 -4.11
N LYS A 329 6.11 -17.79 -5.11
CA LYS A 329 5.12 -17.74 -6.20
C LYS A 329 3.68 -17.82 -5.68
N HIS A 330 3.39 -18.81 -4.84
CA HIS A 330 2.07 -18.98 -4.23
C HIS A 330 1.64 -17.75 -3.43
N SER A 331 2.54 -17.16 -2.66
CA SER A 331 2.26 -15.94 -1.89
C SER A 331 1.94 -14.74 -2.79
N SER A 332 2.66 -14.59 -3.90
CA SER A 332 2.39 -13.55 -4.91
C SER A 332 1.04 -13.76 -5.61
N ASP A 333 0.69 -15.00 -5.95
CA ASP A 333 -0.60 -15.35 -6.55
C ASP A 333 -1.77 -15.06 -5.58
N MET A 334 -1.60 -15.42 -4.30
CA MET A 334 -2.60 -15.18 -3.26
C MET A 334 -2.77 -13.70 -2.90
N GLU A 335 -1.69 -12.91 -2.89
CA GLU A 335 -1.76 -11.46 -2.74
C GLU A 335 -2.56 -10.81 -3.88
N ASN A 336 -2.31 -11.22 -5.13
CA ASN A 336 -3.06 -10.74 -6.29
C ASN A 336 -4.55 -11.10 -6.18
N LYS A 337 -4.86 -12.31 -5.72
CA LYS A 337 -6.23 -12.78 -5.50
C LYS A 337 -6.94 -11.99 -4.39
N ALA A 338 -6.24 -11.73 -3.28
CA ALA A 338 -6.74 -10.90 -2.18
C ALA A 338 -7.06 -9.48 -2.69
N THR A 339 -6.11 -8.83 -3.36
CA THR A 339 -6.28 -7.48 -3.93
C THR A 339 -7.49 -7.40 -4.88
N GLN A 340 -7.72 -8.44 -5.69
CA GLN A 340 -8.89 -8.51 -6.57
C GLN A 340 -10.20 -8.63 -5.78
N ALA A 341 -10.22 -9.43 -4.72
CA ALA A 341 -11.39 -9.58 -3.86
C ALA A 341 -11.73 -8.27 -3.13
N GLU A 342 -10.74 -7.57 -2.60
CA GLU A 342 -10.88 -6.28 -1.91
C GLU A 342 -11.46 -5.22 -2.86
N ARG A 343 -10.87 -5.06 -4.05
CA ARG A 343 -11.41 -4.17 -5.09
C ARG A 343 -12.85 -4.53 -5.47
N ALA A 344 -13.14 -5.83 -5.60
CA ALA A 344 -14.47 -6.28 -5.92
C ALA A 344 -15.48 -6.06 -4.79
N SER A 345 -15.03 -6.04 -3.53
CA SER A 345 -15.84 -5.67 -2.37
C SER A 345 -16.14 -4.18 -2.35
N ILE A 346 -15.15 -3.33 -2.66
CA ILE A 346 -15.34 -1.89 -2.77
C ILE A 346 -16.37 -1.59 -3.87
N LYS A 347 -16.21 -2.14 -5.07
CA LYS A 347 -17.17 -1.95 -6.18
C LYS A 347 -18.58 -2.42 -5.83
N TYR A 348 -18.70 -3.53 -5.09
CA TYR A 348 -20.00 -4.00 -4.61
C TYR A 348 -20.64 -2.94 -3.68
N LYS A 349 -19.88 -2.39 -2.74
CA LYS A 349 -20.37 -1.38 -1.79
C LYS A 349 -20.65 -0.03 -2.44
N GLN A 350 -19.89 0.36 -3.47
CA GLN A 350 -20.22 1.53 -4.30
C GLN A 350 -21.57 1.34 -5.01
N ALA A 351 -21.80 0.18 -5.63
CA ALA A 351 -23.08 -0.12 -6.27
C ALA A 351 -24.22 -0.19 -5.24
N GLU A 352 -24.01 -0.79 -4.08
CA GLU A 352 -25.01 -0.81 -3.01
C GLU A 352 -25.34 0.60 -2.50
N PHE A 353 -24.32 1.46 -2.34
CA PHE A 353 -24.46 2.85 -1.91
C PHE A 353 -25.23 3.71 -2.93
N LEU A 354 -24.99 3.53 -4.24
CA LEU A 354 -25.69 4.31 -5.27
C LEU A 354 -27.07 3.76 -5.65
N SER A 355 -27.45 2.60 -5.13
CA SER A 355 -28.70 1.92 -5.55
C SER A 355 -29.97 2.69 -5.21
N ASP A 356 -29.95 3.55 -4.19
CA ASP A 356 -31.05 4.44 -3.81
C ASP A 356 -30.87 5.88 -4.33
N LYS A 357 -29.88 6.12 -5.21
CA LYS A 357 -29.57 7.41 -5.83
C LYS A 357 -29.85 7.46 -7.35
N ILE A 358 -30.64 6.52 -7.86
CA ILE A 358 -31.04 6.49 -9.28
C ILE A 358 -31.88 7.74 -9.59
N GLY A 359 -31.55 8.41 -10.69
CA GLY A 359 -32.15 9.67 -11.13
C GLY A 359 -31.47 10.94 -10.58
N GLU A 360 -30.49 10.80 -9.67
CA GLU A 360 -29.73 11.94 -9.17
C GLU A 360 -28.60 12.32 -10.15
N ILE A 361 -28.32 13.63 -10.25
CA ILE A 361 -27.26 14.20 -11.08
C ILE A 361 -26.06 14.56 -10.22
N TYR A 362 -24.86 14.19 -10.69
CA TYR A 362 -23.59 14.47 -10.04
C TYR A 362 -22.60 15.13 -10.99
N ASP A 363 -21.71 15.95 -10.42
CA ASP A 363 -20.46 16.33 -11.08
C ASP A 363 -19.48 15.15 -10.99
N GLY A 364 -18.87 14.82 -12.13
CA GLY A 364 -17.93 13.71 -12.26
C GLY A 364 -16.73 14.07 -13.12
N VAL A 365 -15.70 13.24 -13.01
CA VAL A 365 -14.47 13.34 -13.81
C VAL A 365 -14.29 12.03 -14.58
N ILE A 366 -13.98 12.12 -15.87
CA ILE A 366 -13.69 10.93 -16.67
C ILE A 366 -12.42 10.25 -16.14
N SER A 367 -12.57 9.07 -15.54
CA SER A 367 -11.50 8.28 -14.90
C SER A 367 -10.87 7.25 -15.85
N GLY A 368 -11.56 6.93 -16.94
CA GLY A 368 -11.10 5.93 -17.92
C GLY A 368 -11.87 6.03 -19.23
N VAL A 369 -11.21 5.70 -20.34
CA VAL A 369 -11.82 5.68 -21.67
C VAL A 369 -11.58 4.33 -22.31
N THR A 370 -12.59 3.77 -22.96
CA THR A 370 -12.56 2.47 -23.64
C THR A 370 -13.31 2.54 -24.96
N SER A 371 -13.24 1.47 -25.77
CA SER A 371 -13.92 1.43 -27.06
C SER A 371 -15.45 1.44 -26.99
N TRP A 372 -16.05 1.09 -25.85
CA TRP A 372 -17.51 1.05 -25.66
C TRP A 372 -18.07 2.17 -24.79
N GLY A 373 -17.23 3.09 -24.31
CA GLY A 373 -17.67 4.17 -23.43
C GLY A 373 -16.55 4.68 -22.53
N PHE A 374 -16.91 5.54 -21.59
CA PHE A 374 -15.98 6.11 -20.63
C PHE A 374 -16.50 5.96 -19.20
N PHE A 375 -15.57 5.72 -18.27
CA PHE A 375 -15.85 5.65 -16.85
C PHE A 375 -15.80 7.06 -16.26
N VAL A 376 -16.74 7.35 -15.37
CA VAL A 376 -16.86 8.63 -14.67
C VAL A 376 -16.80 8.36 -13.18
N GLU A 377 -15.84 8.99 -12.52
CA GLU A 377 -15.72 9.02 -11.07
C GLU A 377 -16.48 10.24 -10.53
N ILE A 378 -17.46 10.03 -9.66
CA ILE A 378 -18.22 11.10 -9.01
C ILE A 378 -17.29 11.87 -8.06
N VAL A 379 -17.31 13.21 -8.12
CA VAL A 379 -16.42 14.06 -7.31
C VAL A 379 -16.68 13.89 -5.81
N GLU A 380 -17.94 13.85 -5.41
CA GLU A 380 -18.36 13.88 -3.99
C GLU A 380 -18.08 12.56 -3.25
N ASN A 381 -18.27 11.42 -3.91
CA ASN A 381 -18.24 10.10 -3.27
C ASN A 381 -17.27 9.10 -3.93
N LYS A 382 -16.57 9.51 -5.00
CA LYS A 382 -15.58 8.69 -5.74
C LYS A 382 -16.11 7.35 -6.24
N CYS A 383 -17.43 7.19 -6.33
CA CYS A 383 -18.03 6.04 -6.98
C CYS A 383 -17.85 6.18 -8.49
N GLU A 384 -17.52 5.06 -9.13
CA GLU A 384 -17.25 4.99 -10.56
C GLU A 384 -18.41 4.30 -11.29
N GLY A 385 -18.92 4.93 -12.36
CA GLY A 385 -19.89 4.34 -13.26
C GLY A 385 -19.48 4.47 -14.73
N LEU A 386 -20.18 3.77 -15.61
CA LEU A 386 -19.92 3.75 -17.04
C LEU A 386 -20.97 4.59 -17.78
N VAL A 387 -20.50 5.53 -18.59
CA VAL A 387 -21.30 6.14 -19.66
C VAL A 387 -21.01 5.38 -20.95
N HIS A 388 -21.99 4.61 -21.41
CA HIS A 388 -21.84 3.79 -22.61
C HIS A 388 -21.93 4.66 -23.87
N ILE A 389 -21.09 4.40 -24.87
CA ILE A 389 -21.00 5.23 -26.08
C ILE A 389 -22.34 5.37 -26.82
N ASN A 390 -23.18 4.33 -26.76
CA ASN A 390 -24.52 4.31 -27.36
C ASN A 390 -25.53 5.26 -26.70
N THR A 391 -25.27 5.77 -25.49
CA THR A 391 -26.14 6.75 -24.83
C THR A 391 -25.82 8.19 -25.27
N LEU A 392 -24.72 8.40 -26.01
CA LEU A 392 -24.36 9.68 -26.59
C LEU A 392 -25.13 9.90 -27.90
N LEU A 393 -26.33 10.47 -27.79
CA LEU A 393 -27.26 10.59 -28.93
C LEU A 393 -27.00 11.81 -29.83
N ASP A 394 -26.07 12.69 -29.46
CA ASP A 394 -25.80 13.96 -30.16
C ASP A 394 -24.85 13.82 -31.37
N ASP A 395 -24.11 12.71 -31.49
CA ASP A 395 -23.23 12.43 -32.63
C ASP A 395 -22.94 10.93 -32.76
N PHE A 396 -22.24 10.54 -33.83
CA PHE A 396 -21.63 9.22 -33.93
C PHE A 396 -20.21 9.26 -33.33
N TYR A 397 -20.04 8.67 -32.14
CA TYR A 397 -18.77 8.64 -31.44
C TYR A 397 -17.96 7.37 -31.75
N PHE A 398 -16.63 7.50 -31.76
CA PHE A 398 -15.72 6.38 -31.84
C PHE A 398 -14.51 6.59 -30.92
N PHE A 399 -13.86 5.50 -30.55
CA PHE A 399 -12.65 5.54 -29.73
C PHE A 399 -11.43 5.76 -30.61
N ASP A 400 -10.69 6.81 -30.27
CA ASP A 400 -9.38 7.14 -30.83
C ASP A 400 -8.32 6.61 -29.86
N GLU A 401 -7.74 5.46 -30.21
CA GLU A 401 -6.77 4.74 -29.39
C GLU A 401 -5.47 5.53 -29.22
N ASP A 402 -5.02 6.22 -30.27
CA ASP A 402 -3.79 7.02 -30.25
C ASP A 402 -3.91 8.19 -29.27
N ASN A 403 -5.07 8.84 -29.23
CA ASN A 403 -5.33 9.99 -28.36
C ASN A 403 -6.06 9.65 -27.05
N HIS A 404 -6.33 8.37 -26.79
CA HIS A 404 -7.06 7.88 -25.61
C HIS A 404 -8.36 8.65 -25.33
N CYS A 405 -9.16 8.88 -26.37
CA CYS A 405 -10.36 9.70 -26.28
C CYS A 405 -11.54 9.12 -27.05
N ILE A 406 -12.75 9.50 -26.66
CA ILE A 406 -13.95 9.27 -27.46
C ILE A 406 -14.28 10.56 -28.21
N ILE A 407 -14.35 10.49 -29.54
CA ILE A 407 -14.54 11.67 -30.40
C ILE A 407 -15.76 11.52 -31.32
N GLY A 408 -16.56 12.58 -31.39
CA GLY A 408 -17.71 12.69 -32.28
C GLY A 408 -17.27 12.90 -33.73
N LYS A 409 -17.86 12.15 -34.66
CA LYS A 409 -17.51 12.21 -36.08
C LYS A 409 -17.83 13.57 -36.70
N THR A 410 -18.96 14.17 -36.33
CA THR A 410 -19.53 15.38 -36.94
C THR A 410 -19.19 16.63 -36.14
N THR A 411 -19.52 16.61 -34.86
CA THR A 411 -19.33 17.72 -33.90
C THR A 411 -17.86 17.92 -33.55
N LYS A 412 -17.04 16.87 -33.70
CA LYS A 412 -15.66 16.79 -33.20
C LYS A 412 -15.55 17.00 -31.68
N ARG A 413 -16.68 16.88 -30.95
CA ARG A 413 -16.68 16.87 -29.48
C ARG A 413 -15.83 15.71 -29.00
N LYS A 414 -14.97 15.96 -28.02
CA LYS A 414 -14.07 14.98 -27.43
C LYS A 414 -14.43 14.76 -25.98
N PHE A 415 -14.33 13.51 -25.54
CA PHE A 415 -14.32 13.09 -24.16
C PHE A 415 -12.97 12.46 -23.89
N VAL A 416 -12.16 13.17 -23.12
CA VAL A 416 -10.81 12.73 -22.72
C VAL A 416 -10.79 12.44 -21.23
N LEU A 417 -9.80 11.66 -20.81
CA LEU A 417 -9.56 11.40 -19.41
C LEU A 417 -9.26 12.73 -18.67
N GLY A 418 -9.85 12.91 -17.49
CA GLY A 418 -9.77 14.15 -16.72
C GLY A 418 -10.86 15.20 -17.03
N ASP A 419 -11.65 15.02 -18.10
CA ASP A 419 -12.76 15.94 -18.39
C ASP A 419 -13.80 15.95 -17.27
N LYS A 420 -14.27 17.15 -16.93
CA LYS A 420 -15.40 17.35 -16.02
C LYS A 420 -16.71 17.21 -16.79
N VAL A 421 -17.57 16.34 -16.30
CA VAL A 421 -18.88 16.05 -16.90
C VAL A 421 -19.97 16.06 -15.83
N LYS A 422 -21.20 16.35 -16.24
CA LYS A 422 -22.38 16.09 -15.41
C LYS A 422 -23.02 14.79 -15.85
N ILE A 423 -23.30 13.92 -14.89
CA ILE A 423 -23.89 12.61 -15.15
C ILE A 423 -25.14 12.41 -14.32
N GLU A 424 -26.09 11.64 -14.85
CA GLU A 424 -27.23 11.10 -14.13
C GLU A 424 -27.02 9.59 -13.90
N ILE A 425 -27.35 9.11 -12.70
CA ILE A 425 -27.33 7.68 -12.40
C ILE A 425 -28.60 7.03 -12.95
N VAL A 426 -28.49 6.20 -13.97
CA VAL A 426 -29.66 5.66 -14.67
C VAL A 426 -30.01 4.26 -14.19
N LYS A 427 -28.99 3.47 -13.85
CA LYS A 427 -29.18 2.09 -13.43
C LYS A 427 -28.03 1.60 -12.57
N VAL A 428 -28.37 0.80 -11.57
CA VAL A 428 -27.39 0.13 -10.71
C VAL A 428 -27.68 -1.35 -10.66
N ASN A 429 -26.66 -2.16 -10.96
CA ASN A 429 -26.72 -3.62 -10.84
C ASN A 429 -25.71 -4.10 -9.80
N ILE A 430 -26.19 -4.33 -8.58
CA ILE A 430 -25.38 -4.74 -7.44
C ILE A 430 -24.69 -6.10 -7.70
N SER A 431 -25.39 -7.08 -8.26
CA SER A 431 -24.84 -8.42 -8.54
C SER A 431 -23.67 -8.37 -9.53
N LYS A 432 -23.77 -7.50 -10.55
CA LYS A 432 -22.69 -7.27 -11.51
C LYS A 432 -21.67 -6.23 -11.06
N LYS A 433 -21.95 -5.50 -9.98
CA LYS A 433 -21.12 -4.39 -9.46
C LYS A 433 -20.94 -3.30 -10.53
N GLN A 434 -22.03 -3.03 -11.26
CA GLN A 434 -22.08 -2.11 -12.39
C GLN A 434 -23.02 -0.95 -12.08
N ILE A 435 -22.58 0.25 -12.40
CA ILE A 435 -23.35 1.50 -12.32
C ILE A 435 -23.34 2.08 -13.73
N ASP A 436 -24.52 2.22 -14.33
CA ASP A 436 -24.71 2.83 -15.64
C ASP A 436 -25.13 4.29 -15.46
N MET A 437 -24.44 5.17 -16.18
CA MET A 437 -24.61 6.62 -16.13
C MET A 437 -24.89 7.16 -17.54
N GLU A 438 -25.55 8.31 -17.60
CA GLU A 438 -25.75 9.08 -18.84
C GLU A 438 -25.30 10.53 -18.63
N LEU A 439 -24.94 11.22 -19.72
CA LEU A 439 -24.64 12.65 -19.65
C LEU A 439 -25.94 13.43 -19.41
N ALA A 440 -25.92 14.32 -18.42
CA ALA A 440 -27.07 15.14 -18.01
C ALA A 440 -27.25 16.41 -18.83
#